data_AF-A0A352PUS7-F1
#
_entry.id   AF-A0A352PUS7-F1
#
_cell.length_a   1.000
_cell.length_b   1.000
_cell.length_c   1.000
_cell.angle_alpha   90.00
_cell.angle_beta   90.00
_cell.angle_gamma   90.00
#
_symmetry.space_group_name_H-M   'P 1'
#
loop_
_entity.id
_entity.type
_entity.pdbx_description
1 polymer ?
#
loop_
_entity_poly.entity_id
_entity_poly.type
_entity_poly.pdbx_seq_one_letter_code
_entity_poly.pdbx_strand_id
1 'polypeptide(L)'
;KVYHHDALAKELNLSAEQRLRFHQEKSGPLMDELKSWMEMQLSDKKIEPNSGMGKAIQYMLKRWEKFTLFLRVPGAPIDNNICERALKMAIRHRRNSLFYKTQRGAWVGDLFMSLIHTCNLMGVNAFDYLTTLLRNPANLAQEPSRWMPWNYNAALPANPP
;
A
#
# COMPACT_ATOMS: atom_id res chain seq x y z
N LYS A 1 8.14 8.33 -17.39
CA LYS A 1 7.95 7.29 -18.42
C LYS A 1 7.41 5.98 -17.81
N VAL A 2 8.13 5.30 -16.91
CA VAL A 2 7.67 4.04 -16.29
C VAL A 2 6.30 4.15 -15.60
N TYR A 3 6.07 5.21 -14.79
CA TYR A 3 4.76 5.48 -14.18
C TYR A 3 3.63 5.73 -15.19
N HIS A 4 3.96 6.31 -16.35
CA HIS A 4 2.97 6.54 -17.41
C HIS A 4 2.58 5.20 -18.06
N HIS A 5 3.53 4.29 -18.29
CA HIS A 5 3.23 2.94 -18.76
C HIS A 5 2.31 2.19 -17.78
N ASP A 6 2.52 2.34 -16.47
CA ASP A 6 1.67 1.70 -15.47
C ASP A 6 0.25 2.27 -15.44
N ALA A 7 0.11 3.59 -15.60
CA ALA A 7 -1.20 4.23 -15.74
C ALA A 7 -1.93 3.69 -16.99
N LEU A 8 -1.24 3.60 -18.12
CA LEU A 8 -1.80 3.07 -19.36
C LEU A 8 -2.22 1.60 -19.22
N ALA A 9 -1.40 0.77 -18.54
CA ALA A 9 -1.74 -0.62 -18.28
C ALA A 9 -3.01 -0.76 -17.42
N LYS A 10 -3.25 0.17 -16.49
CA LYS A 10 -4.47 0.23 -15.68
C LYS A 10 -5.68 0.68 -16.50
N GLU A 11 -5.53 1.73 -17.32
CA GLU A 11 -6.60 2.23 -18.20
C GLU A 11 -7.07 1.17 -19.20
N LEU A 12 -6.13 0.36 -19.71
CA LEU A 12 -6.42 -0.76 -20.61
C LEU A 12 -6.93 -2.02 -19.89
N ASN A 13 -7.08 -2.00 -18.57
CA ASN A 13 -7.48 -3.13 -17.73
C ASN A 13 -6.68 -4.42 -18.02
N LEU A 14 -5.36 -4.28 -18.20
CA LEU A 14 -4.50 -5.44 -18.48
C LEU A 14 -4.47 -6.40 -17.29
N SER A 15 -4.49 -7.71 -17.57
CA SER A 15 -4.25 -8.75 -16.56
C SER A 15 -2.85 -8.61 -15.94
N ALA A 16 -2.60 -9.29 -14.82
CA ALA A 16 -1.30 -9.29 -14.16
C ALA A 16 -0.15 -9.70 -15.11
N GLU A 17 -0.40 -10.68 -15.98
CA GLU A 17 0.53 -11.23 -16.97
C GLU A 17 0.67 -10.33 -18.20
N GLN A 18 -0.43 -9.73 -18.65
CA GLN A 18 -0.40 -8.76 -19.75
C GLN A 18 0.37 -7.51 -19.34
N ARG A 19 0.12 -7.01 -18.12
CA ARG A 19 0.85 -5.87 -17.54
C ARG A 19 2.34 -6.19 -17.38
N LEU A 20 2.69 -7.41 -16.95
CA LEU A 20 4.09 -7.85 -16.86
C LEU A 20 4.78 -7.77 -18.23
N ARG A 21 4.18 -8.38 -19.26
CA ARG A 21 4.73 -8.35 -20.64
C ARG A 21 4.85 -6.92 -21.16
N PHE A 22 3.81 -6.11 -20.97
CA PHE A 22 3.82 -4.70 -21.36
C PHE A 22 4.97 -3.93 -20.71
N HIS A 23 5.23 -4.16 -19.42
CA HIS A 23 6.35 -3.53 -18.73
C HIS A 23 7.71 -4.08 -19.18
N GLN A 24 7.83 -5.37 -19.47
CA GLN A 24 9.06 -5.93 -20.04
C GLN A 24 9.41 -5.25 -21.37
N GLU A 25 8.42 -5.04 -22.24
CA GLU A 25 8.64 -4.41 -23.55
C GLU A 25 8.87 -2.89 -23.47
N LYS A 26 8.07 -2.17 -22.66
CA LYS A 26 8.05 -0.70 -22.66
C LYS A 26 8.92 -0.08 -21.56
N SER A 27 8.95 -0.71 -20.38
CA SER A 27 9.67 -0.19 -19.21
C SER A 27 11.03 -0.86 -19.01
N GLY A 28 11.20 -2.12 -19.41
CA GLY A 28 12.43 -2.89 -19.25
C GLY A 28 13.66 -2.16 -19.80
N PRO A 29 13.68 -1.78 -21.10
CA PRO A 29 14.82 -1.07 -21.69
C PRO A 29 15.17 0.24 -20.98
N LEU A 30 14.17 0.98 -20.50
CA LEU A 30 14.38 2.24 -19.75
C LEU A 30 15.01 1.98 -18.38
N MET A 31 14.63 0.89 -17.72
CA MET A 31 15.24 0.50 -16.45
C MET A 31 16.68 0.04 -16.66
N ASP A 32 16.95 -0.71 -17.72
CA ASP A 32 18.32 -1.13 -18.05
C ASP A 32 19.22 0.06 -18.38
N GLU A 33 18.74 1.01 -19.20
CA GLU A 33 19.45 2.26 -19.48
C GLU A 33 19.76 3.05 -18.20
N LEU A 34 18.77 3.15 -17.29
CA LEU A 34 18.95 3.82 -16.00
C LEU A 34 19.99 3.12 -15.12
N LYS A 35 19.99 1.78 -15.10
CA LYS A 35 20.97 0.99 -14.33
C LYS A 35 22.38 1.26 -14.84
N SER A 36 22.59 1.11 -16.14
CA SER A 36 23.89 1.34 -16.77
C SER A 36 24.35 2.77 -16.56
N TRP A 37 23.45 3.75 -16.69
CA TRP A 37 23.77 5.15 -16.41
C TRP A 37 24.28 5.36 -14.97
N MET A 38 23.59 4.78 -13.98
CA MET A 38 23.99 4.87 -12.57
C MET A 38 25.34 4.20 -12.29
N GLU A 39 25.58 3.03 -12.87
CA GLU A 39 26.86 2.31 -12.76
C GLU A 39 28.01 3.15 -13.36
N MET A 40 27.79 3.74 -14.54
CA MET A 40 28.76 4.62 -15.20
C MET A 40 29.07 5.88 -14.38
N GLN A 41 28.07 6.49 -13.73
CA GLN A 41 28.32 7.69 -12.90
C GLN A 41 29.29 7.41 -11.75
N LEU A 42 29.24 6.21 -11.17
CA LEU A 42 30.13 5.80 -10.09
C LEU A 42 31.49 5.31 -10.61
N SER A 43 31.52 4.53 -11.71
CA SER A 43 32.77 4.01 -12.28
C SER A 43 33.67 5.13 -12.82
N ASP A 44 33.07 6.11 -13.49
CA ASP A 44 33.77 7.23 -14.11
C ASP A 44 34.15 8.32 -13.08
N LYS A 45 33.84 8.09 -11.79
CA LYS A 45 34.02 9.06 -10.70
C LYS A 45 33.36 10.43 -10.96
N LYS A 46 32.29 10.45 -11.76
CA LYS A 46 31.49 11.66 -12.02
C LYS A 46 30.68 12.06 -10.80
N ILE A 47 30.31 11.09 -9.96
CA ILE A 47 29.62 11.31 -8.69
C ILE A 47 30.48 10.77 -7.55
N GLU A 48 30.78 11.64 -6.58
CA GLU A 48 31.47 11.25 -5.35
C GLU A 48 30.61 10.23 -4.57
N PRO A 49 31.09 9.01 -4.30
CA PRO A 49 30.33 7.95 -3.64
C PRO A 49 29.73 8.35 -2.29
N ASN A 50 30.44 9.19 -1.53
CA ASN A 50 30.03 9.62 -0.20
C ASN A 50 29.07 10.82 -0.20
N SER A 51 28.85 11.45 -1.36
CA SER A 51 27.84 12.49 -1.52
C SER A 51 26.43 11.96 -1.30
N GLY A 52 25.46 12.85 -1.06
CA GLY A 52 24.05 12.45 -0.96
C GLY A 52 23.54 11.72 -2.20
N MET A 53 23.97 12.15 -3.39
CA MET A 53 23.61 11.52 -4.66
C MET A 53 24.31 10.16 -4.83
N GLY A 54 25.60 10.06 -4.49
CA GLY A 54 26.35 8.79 -4.53
C GLY A 54 25.72 7.72 -3.64
N LYS A 55 25.35 8.09 -2.41
CA LYS A 55 24.64 7.19 -1.48
C LYS A 55 23.28 6.75 -2.02
N ALA A 56 22.52 7.66 -2.64
CA ALA A 56 21.23 7.34 -3.24
C ALA A 56 21.37 6.34 -4.40
N ILE A 57 22.34 6.55 -5.29
CA ILE A 57 22.63 5.64 -6.41
C ILE A 57 23.05 4.27 -5.89
N GLN A 58 23.99 4.22 -4.94
CA GLN A 58 24.43 2.95 -4.34
C GLN A 58 23.28 2.20 -3.68
N TYR A 59 22.39 2.91 -3.00
CA TYR A 59 21.20 2.32 -2.39
C TYR A 59 20.26 1.70 -3.43
N MET A 60 20.02 2.41 -4.54
CA MET A 60 19.22 1.92 -5.67
C MET A 60 19.85 0.68 -6.29
N LEU A 61 21.14 0.72 -6.63
CA LEU A 61 21.86 -0.40 -7.25
C LEU A 61 21.90 -1.64 -6.35
N LYS A 62 22.17 -1.46 -5.04
CA LYS A 62 22.17 -2.56 -4.06
C LYS A 62 20.82 -3.27 -3.96
N ARG A 63 19.72 -2.59 -4.31
CA ARG A 63 18.34 -3.10 -4.21
C ARG A 63 17.66 -3.21 -5.57
N TRP A 64 18.43 -3.22 -6.65
CA TRP A 64 17.90 -3.16 -8.01
C TRP A 64 16.87 -4.25 -8.29
N GLU A 65 17.16 -5.49 -7.89
CA GLU A 65 16.26 -6.63 -8.03
C GLU A 65 14.93 -6.46 -7.29
N LYS A 66 14.90 -5.67 -6.21
CA LYS A 66 13.65 -5.39 -5.49
C LYS A 66 12.85 -4.28 -6.17
N PHE A 67 13.52 -3.23 -6.64
CA PHE A 67 12.87 -2.10 -7.30
C PHE A 67 12.37 -2.41 -8.72
N THR A 68 12.91 -3.45 -9.35
CA THR A 68 12.49 -3.90 -10.70
C THR A 68 11.60 -5.14 -10.66
N LEU A 69 11.04 -5.52 -9.50
CA LEU A 69 10.27 -6.75 -9.35
C LEU A 69 9.04 -6.82 -10.28
N PHE A 70 8.45 -5.67 -10.62
CA PHE A 70 7.34 -5.54 -11.58
C PHE A 70 7.69 -6.00 -13.02
N LEU A 71 8.98 -6.20 -13.32
CA LEU A 71 9.47 -6.77 -14.58
C LEU A 71 9.61 -8.31 -14.54
N ARG A 72 9.44 -8.94 -13.38
CA ARG A 72 9.64 -10.39 -13.18
C ARG A 72 8.44 -11.10 -12.56
N VAL A 73 7.63 -10.42 -11.74
CA VAL A 73 6.52 -11.04 -11.01
C VAL A 73 5.19 -10.44 -11.48
N PRO A 74 4.24 -11.25 -11.98
CA PRO A 74 2.90 -10.80 -12.32
C PRO A 74 2.23 -10.08 -11.15
N GLY A 75 1.62 -8.92 -11.41
CA GLY A 75 0.90 -8.16 -10.39
C GLY A 75 1.76 -7.41 -9.37
N ALA A 76 3.09 -7.52 -9.42
CA ALA A 76 3.95 -6.75 -8.51
C ALA A 76 3.80 -5.23 -8.77
N PRO A 77 3.60 -4.41 -7.72
CA PRO A 77 3.48 -2.96 -7.86
C PRO A 77 4.84 -2.33 -8.16
N ILE A 78 4.84 -1.17 -8.82
CA ILE A 78 6.07 -0.41 -9.14
C ILE A 78 6.63 0.29 -7.91
N ASP A 79 5.76 0.61 -6.95
CA ASP A 79 6.10 1.33 -5.74
C ASP A 79 5.35 0.72 -4.54
N ASN A 80 5.70 1.18 -3.34
CA ASN A 80 5.05 0.80 -2.10
C ASN A 80 4.02 1.87 -1.65
N ASN A 81 3.53 2.75 -2.53
CA ASN A 81 2.76 3.93 -2.13
C ASN A 81 1.52 3.57 -1.32
N ILE A 82 0.89 2.42 -1.59
CA ILE A 82 -0.25 1.91 -0.81
C ILE A 82 0.19 1.67 0.64
N CYS A 83 1.30 0.96 0.84
CA CYS A 83 1.87 0.69 2.16
C CYS A 83 2.30 1.98 2.87
N GLU A 84 2.93 2.92 2.15
CA GLU A 84 3.32 4.20 2.72
C GLU A 84 2.12 5.04 3.16
N ARG A 85 1.04 5.07 2.36
CA ARG A 85 -0.21 5.74 2.74
C ARG A 85 -0.81 5.12 4.00
N ALA A 86 -0.81 3.79 4.12
CA ALA A 86 -1.27 3.10 5.33
C ALA A 86 -0.41 3.47 6.56
N LEU A 87 0.92 3.43 6.43
CA LEU A 87 1.85 3.81 7.51
C LEU A 87 1.71 5.28 7.94
N LYS A 88 1.48 6.19 6.98
CA LYS A 88 1.26 7.61 7.27
C LYS A 88 0.07 7.84 8.19
N MET A 89 -0.98 7.02 8.10
CA MET A 89 -2.14 7.13 9.00
C MET A 89 -1.78 6.73 10.43
N ALA A 90 -1.02 5.64 10.62
CA ALA A 90 -0.51 5.24 11.93
C ALA A 90 0.43 6.29 12.54
N ILE A 91 1.28 6.92 11.72
CA ILE A 91 2.15 8.03 12.15
C ILE A 91 1.31 9.24 12.57
N ARG A 92 0.31 9.63 11.77
CA ARG A 92 -0.59 10.75 12.10
C ARG A 92 -1.35 10.49 13.40
N HIS A 93 -1.80 9.27 13.63
CA HIS A 93 -2.46 8.89 14.88
C HIS A 93 -1.53 9.07 16.09
N ARG A 94 -0.29 8.55 16.04
CA ARG A 94 0.70 8.73 17.11
C ARG A 94 0.98 10.20 17.42
N ARG A 95 0.94 11.07 16.40
CA ARG A 95 1.09 12.52 16.61
C ARG A 95 -0.14 13.15 17.27
N ASN A 96 -1.34 12.66 16.96
CA ASN A 96 -2.60 13.20 17.50
C ASN A 96 -2.93 12.64 18.89
N SER A 97 -2.50 11.43 19.20
CA SER A 97 -2.65 10.76 20.49
C SER A 97 -1.27 10.41 21.03
N LEU A 98 -0.65 11.37 21.71
CA LEU A 98 0.77 11.31 22.11
C LEU A 98 1.07 10.14 23.06
N PHE A 99 0.12 9.76 23.92
CA PHE A 99 0.33 8.71 24.93
C PHE A 99 -0.95 7.93 25.21
N TYR A 100 -0.79 6.69 25.65
CA TYR A 100 -1.85 5.91 26.28
C TYR A 100 -1.51 5.69 27.75
N LYS A 101 -2.48 5.90 28.65
CA LYS A 101 -2.28 5.74 30.11
C LYS A 101 -1.98 4.29 30.51
N THR A 102 -2.51 3.32 29.76
CA THR A 102 -2.36 1.89 30.05
C THR A 102 -2.14 1.10 28.77
N GLN A 103 -1.49 -0.06 28.88
CA GLN A 103 -1.31 -0.98 27.75
C GLN A 103 -2.65 -1.45 27.17
N ARG A 104 -3.65 -1.67 28.03
CA ARG A 104 -5.02 -2.00 27.59
C ARG A 104 -5.64 -0.87 26.77
N GLY A 105 -5.45 0.38 27.19
CA GLY A 105 -5.92 1.55 26.43
C GLY A 105 -5.23 1.65 25.06
N ALA A 106 -3.94 1.36 24.99
CA ALA A 106 -3.19 1.30 23.73
C ALA A 106 -3.75 0.23 22.80
N TRP A 107 -3.97 -0.98 23.31
CA TRP A 107 -4.52 -2.09 22.52
C TRP A 107 -5.92 -1.78 21.98
N VAL A 108 -6.80 -1.19 22.77
CA VAL A 108 -8.14 -0.77 22.33
C VAL A 108 -8.04 0.31 21.24
N GLY A 109 -7.14 1.29 21.42
CA GLY A 109 -6.90 2.33 20.41
C GLY A 109 -6.42 1.73 19.08
N ASP A 110 -5.47 0.81 19.13
CA ASP A 110 -4.94 0.12 17.95
C ASP A 110 -6.00 -0.73 17.24
N LEU A 111 -6.91 -1.37 17.99
CA LEU A 111 -8.04 -2.12 17.44
C LEU A 111 -8.98 -1.19 16.64
N PHE A 112 -9.43 -0.08 17.23
CA PHE A 112 -10.31 0.87 16.54
C PHE A 112 -9.62 1.48 15.33
N MET A 113 -8.33 1.84 15.44
CA MET A 113 -7.57 2.36 14.32
C MET A 113 -7.49 1.37 13.16
N SER A 114 -7.28 0.09 13.46
CA SER A 114 -7.23 -0.98 12.45
C SER A 114 -8.57 -1.13 11.75
N LEU A 115 -9.69 -1.12 12.49
CA LEU A 115 -11.04 -1.20 11.93
C LEU A 115 -11.38 0.01 11.06
N ILE A 116 -11.12 1.23 11.55
CA ILE A 116 -11.36 2.48 10.80
C ILE A 116 -10.54 2.49 9.51
N HIS A 117 -9.28 2.07 9.56
CA HIS A 117 -8.43 2.02 8.38
C HIS A 117 -8.91 0.97 7.37
N THR A 118 -9.36 -0.19 7.84
CA THR A 118 -9.95 -1.22 6.98
C THR A 118 -11.21 -0.69 6.28
N CYS A 119 -12.07 0.04 6.98
CA CYS A 119 -13.24 0.70 6.38
C CYS A 119 -12.82 1.68 5.27
N ASN A 120 -11.83 2.54 5.55
CA ASN A 120 -11.30 3.48 4.55
C ASN A 120 -10.73 2.78 3.31
N LEU A 121 -10.03 1.66 3.47
CA LEU A 121 -9.50 0.86 2.36
C LEU A 121 -10.62 0.25 1.50
N MET A 122 -11.75 -0.11 2.12
CA MET A 122 -12.92 -0.64 1.43
C MET A 122 -13.88 0.43 0.91
N GLY A 123 -13.60 1.73 1.12
CA GLY A 123 -14.51 2.81 0.75
C GLY A 123 -15.79 2.86 1.60
N VAL A 124 -15.74 2.34 2.82
CA VAL A 124 -16.89 2.22 3.74
C VAL A 124 -16.82 3.30 4.81
N ASN A 125 -17.97 3.86 5.17
CA ASN A 125 -18.07 4.83 6.26
C ASN A 125 -17.80 4.13 7.61
N ALA A 126 -16.66 4.44 8.24
CA ALA A 126 -16.25 3.79 9.48
C ALA A 126 -17.21 4.06 10.65
N PHE A 127 -17.85 5.23 10.71
CA PHE A 127 -18.79 5.56 11.78
C PHE A 127 -20.08 4.74 11.65
N ASP A 128 -20.60 4.63 10.43
CA ASP A 128 -21.77 3.80 10.13
C ASP A 128 -21.50 2.33 10.43
N TYR A 129 -20.35 1.81 9.97
CA TYR A 129 -19.92 0.45 10.23
C TYR A 129 -19.82 0.16 11.73
N LEU A 130 -19.08 0.97 12.49
CA LEU A 130 -18.93 0.77 13.94
C LEU A 130 -20.26 0.89 14.68
N THR A 131 -21.11 1.85 14.29
CA THR A 131 -22.46 2.01 14.85
C THR A 131 -23.31 0.76 14.59
N THR A 132 -23.22 0.21 13.38
CA THR A 132 -23.94 -1.00 12.98
C THR A 132 -23.48 -2.22 13.77
N LEU A 133 -22.17 -2.38 13.99
CA LEU A 133 -21.64 -3.43 14.87
C LEU A 133 -22.19 -3.31 16.30
N LEU A 134 -22.17 -2.10 16.86
CA LEU A 134 -22.64 -1.83 18.23
C LEU A 134 -24.14 -2.03 18.39
N ARG A 135 -24.94 -1.83 17.32
CA ARG A 135 -26.38 -2.10 17.31
C ARG A 135 -26.72 -3.59 17.17
N ASN A 136 -25.79 -4.42 16.69
CA ASN A 136 -26.03 -5.83 16.41
C ASN A 136 -25.05 -6.78 17.15
N PRO A 137 -24.83 -6.63 18.48
CA PRO A 137 -23.79 -7.37 19.18
C PRO A 137 -24.04 -8.88 19.22
N ALA A 138 -25.30 -9.32 19.32
CA ALA A 138 -25.66 -10.73 19.34
C ALA A 138 -25.37 -11.41 17.99
N ASN A 139 -25.76 -10.78 16.88
CA ASN A 139 -25.54 -11.30 15.54
C ASN A 139 -24.04 -11.29 15.18
N LEU A 140 -23.33 -10.24 15.58
CA LEU A 140 -21.88 -10.15 15.45
C LEU A 140 -21.17 -11.31 16.18
N ALA A 141 -21.59 -11.61 17.41
CA ALA A 141 -20.98 -12.69 18.20
C ALA A 141 -21.23 -14.08 17.61
N GLN A 142 -22.38 -14.30 16.96
CA GLN A 142 -22.72 -15.58 16.33
C GLN A 142 -21.97 -15.81 15.02
N GLU A 143 -21.88 -14.78 14.16
CA GLU A 143 -21.29 -14.92 12.83
C GLU A 143 -20.41 -13.73 12.43
N PRO A 144 -19.24 -13.53 13.07
CA PRO A 144 -18.41 -12.34 12.86
C PRO A 144 -17.99 -12.10 11.41
N SER A 145 -17.79 -13.17 10.63
CA SER A 145 -17.37 -13.11 9.22
C SER A 145 -18.36 -12.39 8.31
N ARG A 146 -19.64 -12.30 8.70
CA ARG A 146 -20.67 -11.54 7.95
C ARG A 146 -20.70 -10.05 8.27
N TRP A 147 -20.02 -9.64 9.32
CA TRP A 147 -20.01 -8.25 9.81
C TRP A 147 -18.68 -7.57 9.53
N MET A 148 -17.98 -7.96 8.46
CA MET A 148 -16.75 -7.31 8.04
C MET A 148 -17.08 -6.04 7.25
N PRO A 149 -16.16 -5.07 7.13
CA PRO A 149 -16.43 -3.81 6.45
C PRO A 149 -16.98 -3.98 5.02
N TRP A 150 -16.59 -5.03 4.31
CA TRP A 150 -16.99 -5.28 2.93
C TRP A 150 -18.31 -6.04 2.76
N ASN A 151 -18.92 -6.56 3.83
CA ASN A 151 -20.13 -7.39 3.72
C ASN A 151 -21.19 -7.16 4.80
N TYR A 152 -20.96 -6.29 5.79
CA TYR A 152 -21.91 -6.03 6.88
C TYR A 152 -23.29 -5.55 6.40
N ASN A 153 -23.37 -4.84 5.26
CA ASN A 153 -24.65 -4.40 4.69
C ASN A 153 -25.56 -5.56 4.29
N ALA A 154 -24.99 -6.70 3.86
CA ALA A 154 -25.76 -7.90 3.55
C ALA A 154 -26.17 -8.70 4.80
N ALA A 155 -25.63 -8.33 5.96
CA ALA A 155 -26.01 -8.88 7.26
C ALA A 155 -27.11 -8.05 7.94
N LEU A 156 -27.41 -6.85 7.43
CA LEU A 156 -28.48 -6.02 7.96
C LEU A 156 -29.85 -6.68 7.68
N PRO A 157 -30.74 -6.74 8.68
CA PRO A 157 -32.12 -7.14 8.45
C PRO A 157 -32.79 -6.15 7.49
N ALA A 158 -33.69 -6.64 6.63
CA ALA A 158 -34.33 -5.86 5.55
C ALA A 158 -35.15 -4.64 6.02
N ASN A 159 -35.37 -4.49 7.34
CA ASN A 159 -35.99 -3.32 7.96
C ASN A 159 -35.20 -2.93 9.22
N PRO A 160 -34.47 -1.80 9.23
CA PRO A 160 -33.98 -1.23 10.47
C PRO A 160 -35.17 -0.66 11.27
N PRO A 161 -35.14 -0.73 12.62
CA PRO A 161 -36.15 -0.11 13.48
C PRO A 161 -36.13 1.42 13.42
#